data_AF-A0A0D2M3M1-F1
#
_entry.id   AF-A0A0D2M3M1-F1
#
_cell.length_a   1.000
_cell.length_b   1.000
_cell.length_c   1.000
_cell.angle_alpha   90.00
_cell.angle_beta   90.00
_cell.angle_gamma   90.00
#
_symmetry.space_group_name_H-M   'P 1'
#
loop_
_entity.id
_entity.type
_entity.pdbx_description
1 polymer ?
#
loop_
_entity_poly.entity_id
_entity_poly.type
_entity_poly.pdbx_seq_one_letter_code
_entity_poly.pdbx_strand_id
1 'polypeptide(L)'
;VLMRTSDISARYNATTPEASNEWMAIFPRGAGVYRLHALGSSEENRAVFVAMYHEMHCVQILSAALVDNKREDWPHLRHCLNYLRQLIMCRPDLTLESGYFQDNHFISTTAGSVHVCQDWRKPHDFLENDMRMWMNDTSDTN
;
A
#
# COMPACT_ATOMS: atom_id res chain seq x y z
N VAL A 1 12.66 -9.20 8.21
CA VAL A 1 13.10 -9.02 6.80
C VAL A 1 13.82 -7.68 6.73
N LEU A 2 15.00 -7.59 6.12
CA LEU A 2 15.67 -6.30 5.92
C LEU A 2 15.23 -5.73 4.58
N MET A 3 14.68 -4.52 4.57
CA MET A 3 14.42 -3.79 3.33
C MET A 3 15.62 -2.91 3.02
N ARG A 4 16.23 -3.15 1.86
CA ARG A 4 17.09 -2.17 1.20
C ARG A 4 16.27 -1.52 0.11
N THR A 5 16.26 -0.19 0.09
CA THR A 5 15.74 0.59 -1.03
C THR A 5 16.74 0.48 -2.18
N SER A 6 16.70 -0.64 -2.91
CA SER A 6 17.42 -0.77 -4.19
C SER A 6 16.67 0.04 -5.23
N ASP A 7 17.38 0.93 -5.91
CA ASP A 7 16.91 1.70 -7.05
C ASP A 7 16.77 0.84 -8.33
N ILE A 8 17.24 -0.42 -8.29
CA ILE A 8 17.18 -1.37 -9.41
C ILE A 8 16.25 -2.54 -9.02
N SER A 9 14.97 -2.43 -9.35
CA SER A 9 14.00 -3.53 -9.33
C SER A 9 13.13 -3.44 -10.58
N ALA A 10 13.00 -4.54 -11.31
CA ALA A 10 12.05 -4.64 -12.42
C ALA A 10 10.60 -4.86 -11.95
N ARG A 11 10.40 -5.20 -10.66
CA ARG A 11 9.08 -5.43 -10.05
C ARG A 11 8.40 -4.12 -9.72
N TYR A 12 7.08 -4.08 -9.86
CA TYR A 12 6.22 -2.91 -9.65
C TYR A 12 6.56 -1.73 -10.57
N ASN A 13 7.11 -2.02 -11.75
CA ASN A 13 7.30 -1.02 -12.80
C ASN A 13 5.96 -0.36 -13.14
N ALA A 14 5.93 0.90 -13.54
CA ALA A 14 4.67 1.58 -13.89
C ALA A 14 4.19 1.26 -15.32
N THR A 15 5.08 0.87 -16.23
CA THR A 15 4.81 0.86 -17.69
C THR A 15 4.73 -0.54 -18.32
N THR A 16 5.16 -1.60 -17.62
CA THR A 16 5.15 -2.96 -18.17
C THR A 16 3.77 -3.60 -18.07
N PRO A 17 3.32 -4.42 -19.03
CA PRO A 17 2.04 -5.13 -18.95
C PRO A 17 1.87 -5.96 -17.66
N GLU A 18 2.95 -6.55 -17.17
CA GLU A 18 2.98 -7.37 -15.96
C GLU A 18 2.74 -6.56 -14.69
N ALA A 19 3.01 -5.25 -14.74
CA ALA A 19 2.95 -4.35 -13.58
C ALA A 19 1.59 -4.38 -12.88
N SER A 20 0.51 -4.37 -13.67
CA SER A 20 -0.85 -4.34 -13.13
C SER A 20 -1.10 -5.56 -12.24
N ASN A 21 -0.65 -6.74 -12.68
CA ASN A 21 -0.78 -7.97 -11.90
C ASN A 21 0.10 -7.93 -10.64
N GLU A 22 1.31 -7.38 -10.74
CA GLU A 22 2.20 -7.25 -9.59
C GLU A 22 1.61 -6.34 -8.51
N TRP A 23 1.13 -5.15 -8.88
CA TRP A 23 0.46 -4.22 -7.97
C TRP A 23 -0.77 -4.85 -7.32
N MET A 24 -1.58 -5.58 -8.09
CA MET A 24 -2.77 -6.26 -7.57
C MET A 24 -2.43 -7.42 -6.62
N ALA A 25 -1.32 -8.12 -6.84
CA ALA A 25 -0.90 -9.25 -6.01
C ALA A 25 -0.47 -8.88 -4.58
N ILE A 26 -0.29 -7.58 -4.29
CA ILE A 26 0.02 -7.09 -2.93
C ILE A 26 -1.20 -7.23 -2.01
N PHE A 27 -2.40 -7.16 -2.58
CA PHE A 27 -3.62 -7.05 -1.82
C PHE A 27 -4.22 -8.42 -1.51
N PRO A 28 -4.72 -8.61 -0.27
CA PRO A 28 -5.53 -9.77 0.05
C PRO A 28 -6.86 -9.72 -0.70
N ARG A 29 -7.59 -10.84 -0.72
CA ARG A 29 -9.00 -10.83 -1.15
C ARG A 29 -9.77 -9.78 -0.37
N GLY A 30 -10.61 -9.03 -1.09
CA GLY A 30 -11.30 -7.87 -0.53
C GLY A 30 -10.45 -6.60 -0.48
N ALA A 31 -9.28 -6.56 -1.12
CA ALA A 31 -8.44 -5.38 -1.30
C ALA A 31 -7.97 -4.72 0.01
N GLY A 32 -7.86 -5.50 1.10
CA GLY A 32 -7.46 -4.99 2.41
C GLY A 32 -8.60 -4.40 3.25
N VAL A 33 -9.85 -4.65 2.85
CA VAL A 33 -11.03 -4.36 3.67
C VAL A 33 -11.13 -5.38 4.81
N TYR A 34 -11.41 -4.86 6.01
CA TYR A 34 -11.85 -5.62 7.17
C TYR A 34 -13.35 -5.39 7.40
N ARG A 35 -14.07 -6.46 7.75
CA ARG A 35 -15.47 -6.39 8.15
C ARG A 35 -15.59 -6.23 9.66
N LEU A 36 -16.32 -5.22 10.12
CA LEU A 36 -16.58 -5.04 11.54
C LEU A 36 -17.55 -6.11 12.06
N HIS A 37 -17.03 -7.11 12.77
CA HIS A 37 -17.81 -8.18 13.41
C HIS A 37 -18.50 -7.72 14.71
N ALA A 38 -19.09 -6.53 14.71
CA ALA A 38 -19.81 -5.95 15.83
C ALA A 38 -21.29 -6.39 15.79
N LEU A 39 -21.54 -7.67 16.05
CA LEU A 39 -22.86 -8.31 15.99
C LEU A 39 -23.91 -7.53 16.79
N GLY A 40 -25.07 -7.26 16.17
CA GLY A 40 -26.19 -6.57 16.82
C GLY A 40 -25.99 -5.06 16.99
N SER A 41 -24.99 -4.47 16.34
CA SER A 41 -24.78 -3.02 16.31
C SER A 41 -25.14 -2.43 14.94
N SER A 42 -25.32 -1.11 14.85
CA SER A 42 -25.48 -0.40 13.56
C SER A 42 -24.24 -0.49 12.66
N GLU A 43 -23.12 -0.97 13.21
CA GLU A 43 -21.83 -1.09 12.53
C GLU A 43 -21.56 -2.53 12.06
N GLU A 44 -22.50 -3.45 12.27
CA GLU A 44 -22.36 -4.85 11.91
C GLU A 44 -22.00 -5.00 10.42
N ASN A 45 -20.93 -5.75 10.16
CA ASN A 45 -20.36 -6.02 8.83
C ASN A 45 -19.95 -4.78 8.03
N ARG A 46 -19.84 -3.60 8.68
CA ARG A 46 -19.38 -2.40 7.99
C ARG A 46 -17.94 -2.61 7.51
N ALA A 47 -17.71 -2.29 6.24
CA ALA A 47 -16.40 -2.32 5.62
C ALA A 47 -15.53 -1.15 6.12
N VAL A 48 -14.30 -1.45 6.53
CA VAL A 48 -13.26 -0.48 6.81
C VAL A 48 -11.96 -0.93 6.16
N PHE A 49 -11.12 0.01 5.71
CA PHE A 49 -9.81 -0.33 5.21
C PHE A 49 -8.79 -0.43 6.33
N VAL A 50 -7.97 -1.47 6.31
CA VAL A 50 -6.73 -1.48 7.08
C VAL A 50 -5.77 -0.46 6.46
N ALA A 51 -5.25 0.45 7.29
CA ALA A 51 -4.46 1.61 6.83
C ALA A 51 -3.31 1.23 5.90
N MET A 52 -2.57 0.16 6.20
CA MET A 52 -1.48 -0.36 5.36
C MET A 52 -1.93 -0.61 3.90
N TYR A 53 -3.12 -1.15 3.68
CA TYR A 53 -3.61 -1.39 2.32
C TYR A 53 -4.14 -0.13 1.64
N HIS A 54 -4.68 0.82 2.41
CA HIS A 54 -5.02 2.14 1.86
C HIS A 54 -3.75 2.89 1.41
N GLU A 55 -2.68 2.80 2.19
CA GLU A 55 -1.35 3.32 1.83
C GLU A 55 -0.83 2.70 0.53
N MET A 56 -0.88 1.36 0.41
CA MET A 56 -0.45 0.67 -0.81
C MET A 56 -1.32 1.01 -2.02
N HIS A 57 -2.63 1.18 -1.83
CA HIS A 57 -3.55 1.67 -2.87
C HIS A 57 -3.15 3.07 -3.34
N CYS A 58 -2.85 3.99 -2.41
CA CYS A 58 -2.35 5.32 -2.78
C CYS A 58 -1.07 5.25 -3.62
N VAL A 59 -0.12 4.37 -3.26
CA VAL A 59 1.12 4.19 -4.03
C VAL A 59 0.83 3.63 -5.43
N GLN A 60 -0.08 2.66 -5.56
CA GLN A 60 -0.51 2.11 -6.85
C GLN A 60 -1.14 3.20 -7.74
N ILE A 61 -2.01 4.05 -7.19
CA ILE A 61 -2.64 5.16 -7.92
C ILE A 61 -1.60 6.18 -8.39
N LEU A 62 -0.61 6.50 -7.54
CA LEU A 62 0.50 7.37 -7.93
C LEU A 62 1.33 6.76 -9.05
N SER A 63 1.64 5.46 -8.98
CA SER A 63 2.37 4.74 -10.03
C SER A 63 1.62 4.80 -11.36
N ALA A 64 0.30 4.59 -11.37
CA ALA A 64 -0.51 4.67 -12.58
C ALA A 64 -0.50 6.09 -13.18
N ALA A 65 -0.59 7.12 -12.33
CA ALA A 65 -0.60 8.52 -12.76
C ALA A 65 0.75 9.00 -13.33
N LEU A 66 1.86 8.30 -13.09
CA LEU A 66 3.14 8.58 -13.76
C LEU A 66 3.08 8.26 -15.26
N VAL A 67 2.20 7.32 -15.67
CA VAL A 67 2.07 6.86 -17.05
C VAL A 67 0.90 7.54 -17.75
N ASP A 68 -0.24 7.64 -17.06
CA ASP A 68 -1.47 8.19 -17.61
C ASP A 68 -2.09 9.20 -16.63
N ASN A 69 -1.65 10.46 -16.74
CA ASN A 69 -2.09 11.53 -15.86
C ASN A 69 -3.34 12.23 -16.42
N LYS A 70 -4.51 11.78 -15.97
CA LYS A 70 -5.81 12.32 -16.34
C LYS A 70 -6.34 13.32 -15.32
N ARG A 71 -6.94 14.42 -15.79
CA ARG A 71 -7.42 15.50 -14.91
C ARG A 71 -8.59 15.06 -14.02
N GLU A 72 -9.41 14.16 -14.52
CA GLU A 72 -10.52 13.54 -13.80
C GLU A 72 -10.06 12.77 -12.55
N ASP A 73 -8.82 12.26 -12.53
CA ASP A 73 -8.26 11.52 -11.39
C ASP A 73 -7.62 12.43 -10.33
N TRP A 74 -7.45 13.72 -10.63
CA TRP A 74 -6.78 14.68 -9.73
C TRP A 74 -7.41 14.81 -8.34
N PRO A 75 -8.75 14.76 -8.16
CA PRO A 75 -9.34 14.75 -6.83
C PRO A 75 -8.87 13.57 -5.99
N HIS A 76 -8.75 12.39 -6.58
CA HIS A 76 -8.29 11.17 -5.90
C HIS A 76 -6.78 11.23 -5.64
N LEU A 77 -5.98 11.70 -6.61
CA LEU A 77 -4.53 11.92 -6.43
C LEU A 77 -4.26 12.92 -5.30
N ARG A 78 -5.01 14.03 -5.24
CA ARG A 78 -4.88 15.02 -4.17
C ARG A 78 -5.21 14.43 -2.79
N HIS A 79 -6.24 13.59 -2.71
CA HIS A 79 -6.56 12.85 -1.50
C HIS A 79 -5.40 11.94 -1.08
N CYS A 80 -4.88 11.12 -2.00
CA CYS A 80 -3.76 10.20 -1.76
C CYS A 80 -2.51 10.94 -1.27
N LEU A 81 -2.12 12.02 -1.95
CA LEU A 81 -0.96 12.84 -1.57
C LEU A 81 -1.11 13.44 -0.17
N ASN A 82 -2.29 13.96 0.15
CA ASN A 82 -2.53 14.52 1.49
C ASN A 82 -2.58 13.41 2.57
N TYR A 83 -3.11 12.23 2.27
CA TYR A 83 -3.12 11.09 3.17
C TYR A 83 -1.70 10.61 3.50
N LEU A 84 -0.86 10.37 2.47
CA LEU A 84 0.54 9.99 2.65
C LEU A 84 1.34 11.06 3.41
N ARG A 85 1.12 12.35 3.10
CA ARG A 85 1.74 13.45 3.87
C ARG A 85 1.39 13.38 5.35
N GLN A 86 0.11 13.16 5.68
CA GLN A 86 -0.33 13.06 7.08
C GLN A 86 0.28 11.86 7.79
N LEU A 87 0.39 10.72 7.12
CA LEU A 87 1.02 9.52 7.68
C LEU A 87 2.50 9.73 7.96
N ILE A 88 3.25 10.31 7.03
CA ILE A 88 4.67 10.64 7.21
C ILE A 88 4.86 11.57 8.41
N MET A 89 4.02 12.60 8.56
CA MET A 89 4.09 13.50 9.71
C MET A 89 3.68 12.84 11.03
N CYS A 90 2.75 11.89 11.00
CA CYS A 90 2.26 11.18 12.18
C CYS A 90 3.29 10.17 12.70
N ARG A 91 4.03 9.52 11.78
CA ARG A 91 5.06 8.52 12.08
C ARG A 91 6.30 8.78 11.24
N PRO A 92 7.08 9.83 11.55
CA PRO A 92 8.24 10.17 10.76
C PRO A 92 9.32 9.09 10.91
N ASP A 93 9.88 8.64 9.79
CA ASP A 93 11.11 7.87 9.79
C ASP A 93 12.28 8.84 9.95
N LEU A 94 12.98 8.77 11.09
CA LEU A 94 14.11 9.62 11.42
C LEU A 94 15.45 9.01 11.00
N THR A 95 15.42 7.90 10.26
CA THR A 95 16.62 7.26 9.76
C THR A 95 17.31 8.18 8.76
N LEU A 96 18.59 8.47 8.98
CA LEU A 96 19.38 9.29 8.06
C LEU A 96 19.58 8.52 6.75
N GLU A 97 19.29 9.14 5.62
CA GLU A 97 19.63 8.62 4.30
C GLU A 97 21.14 8.80 4.06
N SER A 98 21.82 7.71 3.72
CA SER A 98 23.23 7.78 3.34
C SER A 98 23.36 8.40 1.94
N GLY A 99 24.29 9.33 1.72
CA GLY A 99 24.49 9.94 0.40
C GLY A 99 25.39 11.17 0.44
N TYR A 100 26.14 11.40 -0.64
CA TYR A 100 26.91 12.64 -0.84
C TYR A 100 26.04 13.64 -1.61
N PHE A 101 25.19 14.39 -0.90
CA PHE A 101 24.24 15.33 -1.50
C PHE A 101 24.86 16.68 -1.93
N GLN A 102 26.15 16.88 -1.68
CA GLN A 102 26.86 18.15 -1.92
C GLN A 102 27.61 18.18 -3.25
N ASP A 103 28.06 17.03 -3.73
CA ASP A 103 28.67 16.91 -5.04
C ASP A 103 27.55 16.53 -6.00
N ASN A 104 27.35 17.28 -7.09
CA ASN A 104 26.25 17.11 -8.06
C ASN A 104 26.20 15.72 -8.75
N HIS A 105 27.01 14.77 -8.27
CA HIS A 105 26.87 13.34 -8.44
C HIS A 105 25.89 12.80 -7.39
N PHE A 106 24.61 12.72 -7.75
CA PHE A 106 23.70 11.77 -7.13
C PHE A 106 24.25 10.37 -7.43
N ILE A 107 25.20 9.88 -6.62
CA ILE A 107 25.73 8.54 -6.76
C ILE A 107 24.53 7.61 -6.61
N SER A 108 24.19 6.92 -7.69
CA SER A 108 23.02 6.06 -7.86
C SER A 108 23.08 4.78 -7.01
N THR A 109 23.85 4.78 -5.93
CA THR A 109 24.00 3.64 -5.03
C THR A 109 24.21 4.18 -3.63
N THR A 110 23.21 4.90 -3.12
CA THR A 110 23.09 5.03 -1.69
C THR A 110 22.87 3.62 -1.16
N ALA A 111 23.76 3.14 -0.29
CA ALA A 111 23.47 1.94 0.48
C ALA A 111 22.29 2.34 1.36
N GLY A 112 21.06 2.12 0.86
CA GLY A 112 19.84 2.56 1.50
C GLY A 112 19.84 2.19 2.98
N SER A 113 19.20 3.01 3.79
CA SER A 113 19.24 2.83 5.23
C SER A 113 18.58 1.49 5.62
N VAL A 114 19.09 0.87 6.68
CA VAL A 114 18.64 -0.47 7.06
C VAL A 114 17.34 -0.36 7.86
N HIS A 115 16.24 -0.82 7.27
CA HIS A 115 14.97 -0.96 7.97
C HIS A 115 14.71 -2.43 8.32
N VAL A 116 14.25 -2.69 9.54
CA VAL A 116 13.77 -4.01 9.96
C VAL A 116 12.26 -4.07 9.73
N CYS A 117 11.85 -4.78 8.69
CA CYS A 117 10.44 -4.94 8.37
C CYS A 117 9.77 -5.91 9.34
N GLN A 118 8.57 -5.52 9.76
CA GLN A 118 7.62 -6.44 10.36
C GLN A 118 7.08 -7.41 9.30
N ASP A 119 6.56 -8.55 9.77
CA ASP A 119 5.99 -9.56 8.88
C ASP A 119 4.60 -9.13 8.38
N TRP A 120 4.58 -8.51 7.20
CA TRP A 120 3.38 -8.01 6.54
C TRP A 120 2.39 -9.13 6.15
N ARG A 121 2.84 -10.40 6.11
CA ARG A 121 1.95 -11.53 5.80
C ARG A 121 0.91 -11.75 6.90
N LYS A 122 1.18 -11.32 8.14
CA LYS A 122 0.22 -11.45 9.25
C LYS A 122 -1.08 -10.70 9.00
N PRO A 123 -1.09 -9.37 8.74
CA PRO A 123 -2.32 -8.68 8.39
C PRO A 123 -2.90 -9.17 7.06
N HIS A 124 -2.06 -9.59 6.10
CA HIS A 124 -2.53 -10.17 4.84
C HIS A 124 -3.38 -11.43 5.08
N ASP A 125 -2.81 -12.45 5.69
CA ASP A 125 -3.46 -13.74 5.95
C ASP A 125 -4.69 -13.57 6.85
N PHE A 126 -4.65 -12.62 7.79
CA PHE A 126 -5.81 -12.27 8.60
C PHE A 126 -6.98 -11.78 7.74
N LEU A 127 -6.77 -10.79 6.88
CA LEU A 127 -7.81 -10.24 6.01
C LEU A 127 -8.27 -11.24 4.95
N GLU A 128 -7.37 -12.10 4.49
CA GLU A 128 -7.70 -13.20 3.58
C GLU A 128 -8.75 -14.15 4.19
N ASN A 129 -8.56 -14.49 5.47
CA ASN A 129 -9.48 -15.33 6.22
C ASN A 129 -10.77 -14.59 6.57
N ASP A 130 -10.68 -13.32 6.96
CA ASP A 130 -11.81 -12.43 7.25
C ASP A 130 -12.78 -12.36 6.07
N MET A 131 -12.25 -12.05 4.88
CA MET A 131 -13.03 -11.93 3.68
C MET A 131 -13.65 -13.28 3.26
N ARG A 132 -12.93 -14.38 3.45
CA ARG A 132 -13.47 -15.73 3.19
C ARG A 132 -14.65 -16.04 4.10
N MET A 133 -14.56 -15.73 5.40
CA MET A 133 -15.67 -15.93 6.34
C MET A 133 -16.90 -15.13 5.91
N TRP A 134 -16.71 -13.84 5.60
CA TRP A 134 -17.80 -12.99 5.11
C TRP A 134 -18.43 -13.49 3.80
N MET A 135 -17.63 -13.95 2.84
CA MET A 135 -18.14 -14.51 1.57
C MET A 135 -18.98 -15.78 1.81
N ASN A 136 -18.56 -16.64 2.73
CA ASN A 136 -19.31 -17.84 3.07
C ASN A 136 -20.64 -17.50 3.75
N ASP A 137 -20.61 -16.63 4.77
CA ASP A 137 -21.81 -16.22 5.51
C ASP A 137 -22.85 -15.55 4.59
N THR A 138 -22.40 -14.76 3.62
CA THR A 138 -23.31 -14.14 2.64
C THR A 138 -23.79 -15.12 1.56
N SER A 139 -23.01 -16.16 1.23
CA SER A 139 -23.41 -17.17 0.27
C SER A 139 -24.52 -18.11 0.78
N ASP A 140 -24.59 -18.34 2.09
CA ASP A 140 -25.63 -19.16 2.73
C ASP A 140 -26.96 -18.41 2.95
N THR A 141 -26.99 -17.11 2.66
CA THR A 141 -28.19 -16.25 2.79
C THR A 141 -28.95 -16.00 1.48
N ASN A 142 -28.52 -16.63 0.38
CA ASN A 142 -29.20 -16.64 -0.93
C ASN A 142 -29.76 -18.03 -1.25
#